data_AF-A0A7S2UQ56-F1
#
_entry.id   AF-A0A7S2UQ56-F1
#
_cell.length_a   1.000
_cell.length_b   1.000
_cell.length_c   1.000
_cell.angle_alpha   90.00
_cell.angle_beta   90.00
_cell.angle_gamma   90.00
#
_symmetry.space_group_name_H-M   'P 1'
#
loop_
_entity.id
_entity.type
_entity.pdbx_description
1 polymer ?
#
loop_
_entity_poly.entity_id
_entity_poly.type
_entity_poly.pdbx_seq_one_letter_code
_entity_poly.pdbx_strand_id
1 'polypeptide(L)'
;HNRVTLRLRTNTPFANWLGHQLHVSIIKYACNNQLKRGYGRSVFNMQLFVATGLLTILLVDCFLPVALAWSTLANNDFQVRQNILLYSYRNKGTNTRVLFSQSDSSSDSAALRDEAEDLLERARKIRESLPEEKEKEVISDSIEEDKENVLGEYRLYVDIGRESGTWMEPRWAASGKRIDFSLDVALYSDLVPKELADQMVNDNTWGEKTPVYRVKPLQPARLRSGFDKMKCQEGGYRLDNKSTTIRFFLPVDGIGSAAYDVAKSTYGDVWIPSGNLYFSLPCFGSPKNLSTREGPVTVREMGWHTGWRRKESRIVGTFRAVRLANAQKKDKY
;
A
#
# COMPACT_ATOMS: atom_id res chain seq x y z
N HIS A 1 9.98 43.52 55.19
CA HIS A 1 10.20 42.11 55.59
C HIS A 1 8.96 41.31 55.22
N ASN A 2 9.09 40.36 54.29
CA ASN A 2 8.29 39.12 54.17
C ASN A 2 8.80 38.37 52.94
N ARG A 3 9.61 37.31 53.16
CA ARG A 3 10.13 36.43 52.10
C ARG A 3 9.15 35.26 51.97
N VAL A 4 8.38 35.21 50.88
CA VAL A 4 7.59 34.03 50.53
C VAL A 4 8.50 33.09 49.74
N THR A 5 8.74 31.90 50.30
CA THR A 5 9.58 30.87 49.66
C THR A 5 8.66 29.74 49.21
N LEU A 6 8.38 29.63 47.91
CA LEU A 6 7.63 28.52 47.33
C LEU A 6 8.60 27.36 47.01
N ARG A 7 8.51 26.26 47.76
CA ARG A 7 9.20 25.00 47.46
C ARG A 7 8.27 24.07 46.70
N LEU A 8 8.50 23.89 45.41
CA LEU A 8 7.92 22.80 44.63
C LEU A 8 8.76 21.54 44.86
N ARG A 9 8.18 20.52 45.51
CA ARG A 9 8.78 19.18 45.58
C ARG A 9 8.33 18.38 44.36
N THR A 10 9.23 18.15 43.42
CA THR A 10 9.06 17.12 42.38
C THR A 10 10.30 16.21 42.39
N ASN A 11 10.06 14.90 42.33
CA ASN A 11 11.11 13.89 42.57
C ASN A 11 11.84 13.44 41.30
N THR A 12 11.75 14.21 40.21
CA THR A 12 12.43 13.87 38.95
C THR A 12 13.61 14.83 38.69
N PRO A 13 14.78 14.31 38.28
CA PRO A 13 15.97 15.13 38.05
C PRO A 13 15.75 16.19 36.96
N PHE A 14 14.87 15.92 35.99
CA PHE A 14 14.50 16.87 34.95
C PHE A 14 13.70 18.07 35.49
N ALA A 15 12.71 17.84 36.37
CA ALA A 15 11.91 18.92 36.94
C ALA A 15 12.74 19.81 37.88
N ASN A 16 13.72 19.24 38.59
CA ASN A 16 14.68 19.99 39.39
C ASN A 16 15.61 20.85 38.53
N TRP A 17 16.09 20.33 37.39
CA TRP A 17 16.90 21.10 36.45
C TRP A 17 16.10 22.24 35.81
N LEU A 18 14.86 21.97 35.37
CA LEU A 18 13.98 22.98 34.78
C LEU A 18 13.61 24.07 35.77
N GLY A 19 13.27 23.69 37.01
CA GLY A 19 12.98 24.62 38.10
C GLY A 19 14.17 25.53 38.41
N HIS A 20 15.40 25.00 38.37
CA HIS A 20 16.61 25.80 38.59
C HIS A 20 16.85 26.83 37.46
N GLN A 21 16.60 26.46 36.20
CA GLN A 21 16.75 27.37 35.05
C GLN A 21 15.69 28.48 35.05
N LEU A 22 14.45 28.16 35.40
CA LEU A 22 13.35 29.12 35.52
C LEU A 22 13.60 30.11 36.65
N HIS A 23 14.07 29.63 37.81
CA HIS A 23 14.36 30.48 38.96
C HIS A 23 15.49 31.48 38.67
N VAL A 24 16.56 31.05 37.99
CA VAL A 24 17.68 31.93 37.57
C VAL A 24 17.21 32.99 36.56
N SER A 25 16.34 32.63 35.63
CA SER A 25 15.82 33.55 34.60
C SER A 25 14.89 34.61 35.19
N ILE A 26 14.03 34.22 36.15
CA ILE A 26 13.15 35.16 36.86
C ILE A 26 13.96 36.15 37.70
N ILE A 27 15.02 35.69 38.40
CA ILE A 27 15.88 36.57 39.19
C ILE A 27 16.62 37.56 38.29
N LYS A 28 17.20 37.11 37.17
CA LYS A 28 17.87 38.00 36.21
C LYS A 28 16.91 39.04 35.63
N TYR A 29 15.69 38.65 35.29
CA TYR A 29 14.67 39.57 34.77
C TYR A 29 14.22 40.59 35.81
N ALA A 30 14.00 40.17 37.06
CA ALA A 30 13.64 41.05 38.17
C ALA A 30 14.75 42.07 38.51
N CYS A 31 16.01 41.62 38.53
CA CYS A 31 17.16 42.51 38.76
C CYS A 31 17.37 43.52 37.63
N ASN A 32 17.18 43.12 36.36
CA ASN A 32 17.35 44.04 35.24
C ASN A 32 16.23 45.10 35.15
N ASN A 33 15.01 44.78 35.59
CA ASN A 33 13.88 45.69 35.55
C ASN A 33 13.78 46.64 36.76
N GLN A 34 14.35 46.29 37.93
CA GLN A 34 14.42 47.22 39.06
C GLN A 34 15.32 48.44 38.81
N LEU A 35 16.30 48.33 37.91
CA LEU A 35 17.20 49.43 37.56
C LEU A 35 16.63 50.43 36.55
N LYS A 36 15.47 50.14 35.93
CA LYS A 36 14.88 50.99 34.89
C LYS A 36 13.37 51.20 35.11
N ARG A 37 13.04 52.36 35.67
CA ARG A 37 11.76 53.12 35.57
C ARG A 37 10.72 52.92 36.68
N GLY A 38 10.05 54.05 36.94
CA GLY A 38 9.10 54.30 38.02
C GLY A 38 7.84 53.43 38.04
N TYR A 39 7.25 53.42 39.22
CA TYR A 39 6.40 52.40 39.85
C TYR A 39 5.03 52.09 39.22
N GLY A 40 4.67 52.60 38.04
CA GLY A 40 3.30 52.47 37.51
C GLY A 40 3.01 51.30 36.56
N ARG A 41 3.97 50.93 35.69
CA ARG A 41 3.77 49.92 34.62
C ARG A 41 4.31 48.52 34.91
N SER A 42 5.01 48.36 36.04
CA SER A 42 5.73 47.12 36.40
C SER A 42 4.78 45.99 36.83
N VAL A 43 3.71 46.32 37.57
CA VAL A 43 2.83 45.32 38.19
C VAL A 43 2.01 44.55 37.15
N PHE A 44 1.54 45.23 36.10
CA PHE A 44 0.71 44.62 35.07
C PHE A 44 1.49 43.62 34.20
N ASN A 45 2.75 43.94 33.85
CA ASN A 45 3.61 43.05 33.09
C ASN A 45 4.03 41.81 33.90
N MET A 46 4.16 41.95 35.23
CA MET A 46 4.49 40.82 36.10
C MET A 46 3.31 39.84 36.22
N GLN A 47 2.08 40.34 36.36
CA GLN A 47 0.87 39.50 36.41
C GLN A 47 0.66 38.74 35.09
N LEU A 48 0.88 39.41 33.94
CA LEU A 48 0.78 38.76 32.64
C LEU A 48 1.84 37.67 32.45
N PHE A 49 3.07 37.91 32.91
CA PHE A 49 4.16 36.92 32.83
C PHE A 49 3.93 35.70 33.72
N VAL A 50 3.36 35.91 34.92
CA VAL A 50 3.00 34.79 35.83
C VAL A 50 1.82 34.00 35.25
N ALA A 51 0.83 34.67 34.66
CA ALA A 51 -0.31 34.01 34.03
C ALA A 51 0.10 33.16 32.81
N THR A 52 0.99 33.66 31.96
CA THR A 52 1.51 32.89 30.80
C THR A 52 2.41 31.74 31.24
N GLY A 53 3.20 31.90 32.30
CA GLY A 53 3.99 30.83 32.90
C GLY A 53 3.12 29.71 33.48
N LEU A 54 2.06 30.04 34.21
CA LEU A 54 1.12 29.04 34.75
C LEU A 54 0.33 28.33 33.66
N LEU A 55 -0.09 29.05 32.61
CA LEU A 55 -0.78 28.45 31.47
C LEU A 55 0.11 27.47 30.71
N THR A 56 1.40 27.80 30.51
CA THR A 56 2.33 26.89 29.83
C THR A 56 2.62 25.63 30.66
N ILE A 57 2.74 25.74 31.98
CA ILE A 57 2.89 24.57 32.88
C ILE A 57 1.63 23.68 32.80
N LEU A 58 0.44 24.27 32.90
CA LEU A 58 -0.83 23.52 32.78
C LEU A 58 -0.96 22.83 31.42
N LEU A 59 -0.58 23.50 30.33
CA LEU A 59 -0.62 22.89 29.00
C LEU A 59 0.39 21.73 28.88
N VAL A 60 1.60 21.86 29.44
CA VAL A 60 2.57 20.77 29.41
C VAL A 60 2.11 19.59 30.25
N ASP A 61 1.64 19.82 31.48
CA ASP A 61 1.22 18.75 32.38
C ASP A 61 -0.07 18.04 31.93
N CYS A 62 -0.98 18.74 31.24
CA CYS A 62 -2.20 18.13 30.72
C CYS A 62 -1.99 17.44 29.37
N PHE A 63 -1.19 18.00 28.46
CA PHE A 63 -1.08 17.48 27.09
C PHE A 63 0.04 16.44 26.93
N LEU A 64 1.12 16.51 27.70
CA LEU A 64 2.22 15.55 27.59
C LEU A 64 1.81 14.11 27.95
N PRO A 65 1.02 13.84 29.01
CA PRO A 65 0.55 12.49 29.30
C PRO A 65 -0.39 11.94 28.23
N VAL A 66 -1.25 12.79 27.66
CA VAL A 66 -2.17 12.41 26.58
C VAL A 66 -1.40 12.06 25.31
N ALA A 67 -0.38 12.84 24.95
CA ALA A 67 0.48 12.56 23.81
C ALA A 67 1.29 11.27 23.99
N LEU A 68 1.79 11.00 25.19
CA LEU A 68 2.48 9.74 25.53
C LEU A 68 1.54 8.53 25.53
N ALA A 69 0.31 8.69 26.03
CA ALA A 69 -0.72 7.65 25.97
C ALA A 69 -1.11 7.34 24.51
N TRP A 70 -1.21 8.35 23.66
CA TRP A 70 -1.48 8.15 22.23
C TRP A 70 -0.33 7.47 21.48
N SER A 71 0.92 7.84 21.75
CA SER A 71 2.07 7.22 21.10
C SER A 71 2.23 5.75 21.50
N THR A 72 1.96 5.41 22.76
CA THR A 72 1.97 4.03 23.25
C THR A 72 0.82 3.19 22.66
N LEU A 73 -0.39 3.76 22.53
CA LEU A 73 -1.51 3.08 21.87
C LEU A 73 -1.21 2.79 20.39
N ALA A 74 -0.66 3.78 19.68
CA ALA A 74 -0.33 3.65 18.25
C ALA A 74 0.78 2.61 18.01
N ASN A 75 1.80 2.57 18.86
CA ASN A 75 2.88 1.59 18.75
C ASN A 75 2.43 0.16 19.10
N ASN A 76 1.54 0.00 20.08
CA ASN A 76 1.01 -1.31 20.45
C ASN A 76 0.07 -1.87 19.37
N ASP A 77 -0.79 -1.04 18.75
CA ASP A 77 -1.63 -1.48 17.63
C ASP A 77 -0.79 -1.89 16.41
N PHE A 78 0.29 -1.15 16.12
CA PHE A 78 1.21 -1.51 15.04
C PHE A 78 1.95 -2.84 15.28
N GLN A 79 2.45 -3.08 16.50
CA GLN A 79 3.10 -4.33 16.90
C GLN A 79 2.14 -5.54 16.84
N VAL A 80 0.90 -5.37 17.31
CA VAL A 80 -0.12 -6.44 17.26
C VAL A 80 -0.45 -6.81 15.81
N ARG A 81 -0.61 -5.82 14.91
CA ARG A 81 -0.86 -6.08 13.48
C ARG A 81 0.30 -6.78 12.77
N GLN A 82 1.55 -6.42 13.09
CA GLN A 82 2.74 -7.10 12.57
C GLN A 82 2.81 -8.56 13.04
N ASN A 83 2.50 -8.83 14.31
CA ASN A 83 2.51 -10.18 14.87
C ASN A 83 1.41 -11.08 14.28
N ILE A 84 0.20 -10.53 14.02
CA ILE A 84 -0.88 -11.27 13.35
C ILE A 84 -0.50 -11.64 11.91
N LEU A 85 0.15 -10.72 11.18
CA LEU A 85 0.65 -11.00 9.83
C LEU A 85 1.72 -12.11 9.83
N LEU A 86 2.69 -12.05 10.74
CA LEU A 86 3.74 -13.07 10.89
C LEU A 86 3.18 -14.46 11.26
N TYR A 87 2.15 -14.52 12.12
CA TYR A 87 1.46 -15.78 12.45
C TYR A 87 0.74 -16.38 11.24
N SER A 88 0.09 -15.55 10.41
CA SER A 88 -0.58 -16.05 9.20
C SER A 88 0.40 -16.58 8.14
N TYR A 89 1.60 -16.02 8.07
CA TYR A 89 2.66 -16.47 7.16
C TYR A 89 3.32 -17.77 7.62
N ARG A 90 3.43 -18.00 8.94
CA ARG A 90 4.01 -19.24 9.49
C ARG A 90 3.12 -20.47 9.25
N ASN A 91 1.80 -20.29 9.21
CA ASN A 91 0.85 -21.40 8.97
C ASN A 91 0.59 -21.72 7.49
N LYS A 92 1.02 -20.88 6.54
CA LYS A 92 0.91 -21.18 5.09
C LYS A 92 2.14 -21.89 4.51
N GLY A 93 3.19 -22.10 5.31
CA GLY A 93 4.48 -22.64 4.87
C GLY A 93 4.74 -24.11 5.20
N THR A 94 3.86 -24.82 5.91
CA THR A 94 4.02 -26.26 6.12
C THR A 94 3.50 -27.01 4.91
N ASN A 95 4.39 -27.17 3.92
CA ASN A 95 4.35 -28.26 2.97
C ASN A 95 4.11 -29.55 3.73
N THR A 96 2.91 -30.11 3.60
CA THR A 96 2.57 -31.48 3.96
C THR A 96 3.39 -32.41 3.07
N ARG A 97 4.65 -32.60 3.45
CA ARG A 97 5.47 -33.71 3.00
C ARG A 97 4.84 -34.94 3.67
N VAL A 98 3.99 -35.63 2.93
CA VAL A 98 3.44 -36.94 3.32
C VAL A 98 4.65 -37.86 3.49
N LEU A 99 5.13 -37.96 4.73
CA LEU A 99 6.04 -39.01 5.15
C LEU A 99 5.19 -40.27 5.19
N PHE A 100 5.21 -41.04 4.10
CA PHE A 100 4.77 -42.42 4.13
C PHE A 100 5.65 -43.16 5.15
N SER A 101 5.09 -43.40 6.33
CA SER A 101 5.66 -44.37 7.27
C SER A 101 5.61 -45.72 6.60
N GLN A 102 6.79 -46.33 6.40
CA GLN A 102 6.90 -47.74 6.09
C GLN A 102 6.30 -48.53 7.26
N SER A 103 5.03 -48.89 7.15
CA SER A 103 4.45 -50.01 7.88
C SER A 103 4.35 -51.16 6.89
N ASP A 104 5.26 -52.10 7.05
CA ASP A 104 5.26 -53.37 6.32
C ASP A 104 3.98 -54.18 6.62
N SER A 105 3.61 -54.99 5.63
CA SER A 105 2.56 -56.02 5.61
C SER A 105 1.12 -55.55 5.33
N SER A 106 0.80 -55.39 4.04
CA SER A 106 -0.49 -55.85 3.52
C SER A 106 -0.38 -56.10 2.02
N SER A 107 -0.97 -57.19 1.54
CA SER A 107 -1.11 -57.55 0.13
C SER A 107 -1.68 -56.43 -0.74
N ASP A 108 -2.37 -55.48 -0.12
CA ASP A 108 -3.07 -54.38 -0.78
C ASP A 108 -2.09 -53.33 -1.33
N SER A 109 -0.87 -53.24 -0.78
CA SER A 109 0.16 -52.35 -1.30
C SER A 109 0.70 -52.78 -2.67
N ALA A 110 0.62 -54.07 -3.02
CA ALA A 110 1.07 -54.55 -4.32
C ALA A 110 0.05 -54.20 -5.41
N ALA A 111 -1.24 -54.45 -5.13
CA ALA A 111 -2.35 -54.11 -6.04
C ALA A 111 -2.39 -52.62 -6.39
N LEU A 112 -2.15 -51.74 -5.39
CA LEU A 112 -2.11 -50.29 -5.62
C LEU A 112 -0.90 -49.83 -6.45
N ARG A 113 0.23 -50.56 -6.40
CA ARG A 113 1.40 -50.27 -7.23
C ARG A 113 1.15 -50.68 -8.68
N ASP A 114 0.57 -51.86 -8.90
CA ASP A 114 0.22 -52.36 -10.23
C ASP A 114 -0.83 -51.45 -10.90
N GLU A 115 -1.82 -50.96 -10.15
CA GLU A 115 -2.81 -50.01 -10.65
C GLU A 115 -2.17 -48.64 -11.00
N ALA A 116 -1.23 -48.17 -10.19
CA ALA A 116 -0.50 -46.94 -10.48
C ALA A 116 0.39 -47.05 -11.73
N GLU A 117 1.01 -48.21 -11.95
CA GLU A 117 1.80 -48.48 -13.16
C GLU A 117 0.93 -48.54 -14.43
N ASP A 118 -0.24 -49.20 -14.38
CA ASP A 118 -1.18 -49.22 -15.52
C ASP A 118 -1.69 -47.81 -15.88
N LEU A 119 -1.98 -46.97 -14.88
CA LEU A 119 -2.39 -45.59 -15.12
C LEU A 119 -1.30 -44.74 -15.77
N LEU A 120 -0.03 -44.93 -15.37
CA LEU A 120 1.10 -44.24 -15.99
C LEU A 120 1.30 -44.69 -17.44
N GLU A 121 1.13 -45.96 -17.74
CA GLU A 121 1.26 -46.47 -19.10
C GLU A 121 0.12 -45.99 -20.02
N ARG A 122 -1.11 -45.91 -19.51
CA ARG A 122 -2.23 -45.29 -20.24
C ARG A 122 -1.99 -43.81 -20.52
N ALA A 123 -1.49 -43.05 -19.53
CA ALA A 123 -1.17 -41.64 -19.70
C ALA A 123 -0.08 -41.43 -20.76
N ARG A 124 0.91 -42.33 -20.82
CA ARG A 124 1.97 -42.31 -21.84
C ARG A 124 1.42 -42.57 -23.24
N LYS A 125 0.55 -43.58 -23.40
CA LYS A 125 -0.10 -43.87 -24.70
C LYS A 125 -0.95 -42.70 -25.20
N ILE A 126 -1.68 -42.01 -24.31
CA ILE A 126 -2.45 -40.81 -24.68
C ILE A 126 -1.52 -39.70 -25.17
N ARG A 127 -0.41 -39.45 -24.46
CA ARG A 127 0.57 -38.43 -24.84
C ARG A 127 1.22 -38.71 -26.19
N GLU A 128 1.57 -39.96 -26.46
CA GLU A 128 2.19 -40.38 -27.72
C GLU A 128 1.18 -40.43 -28.88
N SER A 129 -0.12 -40.57 -28.60
CA SER A 129 -1.19 -40.56 -29.61
C SER A 129 -1.64 -39.17 -30.06
N LEU A 130 -1.24 -38.11 -29.35
CA LEU A 130 -1.59 -36.75 -29.72
C LEU A 130 -0.74 -36.33 -30.93
N PRO A 131 -1.36 -35.89 -32.04
CA PRO A 131 -0.61 -35.43 -33.22
C PRO A 131 0.28 -34.26 -32.82
N GLU A 132 1.54 -34.30 -33.27
CA GLU A 132 2.48 -33.19 -33.08
C GLU A 132 1.84 -31.89 -33.60
N GLU A 133 1.57 -30.96 -32.67
CA GLU A 133 1.03 -29.65 -33.01
C GLU A 133 2.06 -28.97 -33.93
N LYS A 134 1.79 -28.97 -35.24
CA LYS A 134 2.52 -28.14 -36.19
C LYS A 134 2.34 -26.71 -35.73
N GLU A 135 3.45 -26.11 -35.30
CA GLU A 135 3.55 -24.70 -34.92
C GLU A 135 2.89 -23.86 -36.02
N LYS A 136 1.70 -23.33 -35.74
CA LYS A 136 1.08 -22.35 -36.63
C LYS A 136 1.94 -21.12 -36.56
N GLU A 137 2.66 -20.84 -37.63
CA GLU A 137 3.31 -19.55 -37.87
C GLU A 137 2.26 -18.46 -37.69
N VAL A 138 2.36 -17.75 -36.56
CA VAL A 138 1.54 -16.61 -36.25
C VAL A 138 1.97 -15.51 -37.21
N ILE A 139 1.10 -15.18 -38.16
CA ILE A 139 1.20 -14.01 -39.03
C ILE A 139 1.23 -12.78 -38.12
N SER A 140 2.42 -12.26 -37.87
CA SER A 140 2.63 -11.00 -37.16
C SER A 140 2.54 -9.88 -38.17
N ASP A 141 1.33 -9.35 -38.37
CA ASP A 141 1.16 -8.10 -39.11
C ASP A 141 1.87 -6.96 -38.36
N SER A 142 2.69 -6.28 -39.15
CA SER A 142 3.64 -5.23 -38.80
C SER A 142 3.04 -4.03 -38.07
N ILE A 143 3.40 -3.87 -36.80
CA ILE A 143 3.49 -2.59 -36.09
C ILE A 143 4.90 -2.55 -35.51
N GLU A 144 5.89 -2.12 -36.30
CA GLU A 144 7.31 -2.12 -35.90
C GLU A 144 7.81 -0.79 -35.31
N GLU A 145 6.99 0.26 -35.19
CA GLU A 145 7.53 1.60 -34.91
C GLU A 145 7.72 1.98 -33.42
N ASP A 146 7.24 1.19 -32.44
CA ASP A 146 7.31 1.60 -31.02
C ASP A 146 8.20 0.73 -30.11
N LYS A 147 8.94 -0.24 -30.65
CA LYS A 147 9.71 -1.19 -29.81
C LYS A 147 10.94 -0.56 -29.14
N GLU A 148 11.48 0.54 -29.67
CA GLU A 148 12.74 1.11 -29.16
C GLU A 148 12.63 1.71 -27.74
N ASN A 149 11.43 2.10 -27.30
CA ASN A 149 11.25 2.78 -26.01
C ASN A 149 10.66 1.89 -24.91
N VAL A 150 10.39 0.60 -25.19
CA VAL A 150 9.80 -0.30 -24.19
C VAL A 150 10.86 -0.75 -23.20
N LEU A 151 10.74 -0.28 -21.96
CA LEU A 151 11.61 -0.69 -20.87
C LEU A 151 11.23 -2.07 -20.33
N GLY A 152 9.95 -2.41 -20.27
CA GLY A 152 9.55 -3.75 -19.86
C GLY A 152 8.04 -3.98 -19.89
N GLU A 153 7.67 -5.24 -20.13
CA GLU A 153 6.30 -5.69 -20.23
C GLU A 153 5.95 -6.67 -19.10
N TYR A 154 4.81 -6.44 -18.46
CA TYR A 154 4.37 -7.19 -17.30
C TYR A 154 2.88 -7.51 -17.36
N ARG A 155 2.52 -8.72 -16.92
CA ARG A 155 1.17 -9.06 -16.50
C ARG A 155 1.02 -8.77 -15.01
N LEU A 156 0.06 -7.94 -14.68
CA LEU A 156 -0.36 -7.65 -13.32
C LEU A 156 -1.51 -8.59 -12.97
N TYR A 157 -1.31 -9.43 -11.95
CA TYR A 157 -2.40 -10.19 -11.34
C TYR A 157 -2.90 -9.39 -10.15
N VAL A 158 -4.10 -8.84 -10.27
CA VAL A 158 -4.68 -7.91 -9.30
C VAL A 158 -5.80 -8.62 -8.56
N ASP A 159 -5.81 -8.49 -7.24
CA ASP A 159 -6.82 -9.04 -6.34
C ASP A 159 -7.31 -7.93 -5.40
N ILE A 160 -8.51 -7.43 -5.67
CA ILE A 160 -9.16 -6.33 -4.95
C ILE A 160 -10.25 -6.92 -4.05
N GLY A 161 -10.17 -6.66 -2.76
CA GLY A 161 -11.16 -7.12 -1.80
C GLY A 161 -11.54 -6.01 -0.84
N ARG A 162 -12.84 -5.87 -0.55
CA ARG A 162 -13.27 -4.98 0.52
C ARG A 162 -12.84 -5.56 1.87
N GLU A 163 -11.94 -4.85 2.56
CA GLU A 163 -11.69 -5.15 3.97
C GLU A 163 -12.91 -4.77 4.81
N SER A 164 -13.40 -5.72 5.62
CA SER A 164 -14.51 -5.47 6.54
C SER A 164 -14.17 -4.35 7.53
N GLY A 165 -15.13 -3.48 7.84
CA GLY A 165 -14.93 -2.35 8.75
C GLY A 165 -14.17 -1.16 8.17
N THR A 166 -13.83 -1.19 6.88
CA THR A 166 -13.28 -0.01 6.19
C THR A 166 -14.40 0.91 5.70
N TRP A 167 -14.13 2.20 5.73
CA TRP A 167 -15.00 3.26 5.19
C TRP A 167 -14.82 3.44 3.67
N MET A 168 -14.29 2.43 2.98
CA MET A 168 -14.24 2.41 1.52
C MET A 168 -15.64 2.61 0.96
N GLU A 169 -15.71 3.26 -0.19
CA GLU A 169 -17.01 3.48 -0.83
C GLU A 169 -17.76 2.14 -0.98
N PRO A 170 -19.02 2.02 -0.50
CA PRO A 170 -19.74 0.75 -0.43
C PRO A 170 -19.85 0.00 -1.76
N ARG A 171 -19.66 0.73 -2.87
CA ARG A 171 -19.70 0.20 -4.21
C ARG A 171 -18.49 -0.69 -4.52
N TRP A 172 -17.33 -0.50 -3.89
CA TRP A 172 -16.19 -1.42 -4.04
C TRP A 172 -16.50 -2.78 -3.43
N ALA A 173 -16.53 -3.83 -4.26
CA ALA A 173 -16.74 -5.22 -3.84
C ALA A 173 -17.95 -5.36 -2.88
N ALA A 174 -19.09 -4.76 -3.24
CA ALA A 174 -20.32 -4.70 -2.44
C ALA A 174 -20.81 -6.08 -1.96
N SER A 175 -20.58 -7.14 -2.75
CA SER A 175 -20.92 -8.55 -2.45
C SER A 175 -20.10 -9.16 -1.32
N GLY A 176 -19.03 -8.49 -0.88
CA GLY A 176 -18.02 -9.09 -0.01
C GLY A 176 -17.12 -10.11 -0.71
N LYS A 177 -17.33 -10.39 -2.01
CA LYS A 177 -16.43 -11.21 -2.82
C LYS A 177 -15.27 -10.37 -3.34
N ARG A 178 -14.09 -10.98 -3.40
CA ARG A 178 -12.90 -10.38 -4.00
C ARG A 178 -13.02 -10.38 -5.52
N ILE A 179 -12.38 -9.40 -6.14
CA ILE A 179 -12.34 -9.16 -7.58
C ILE A 179 -10.92 -9.43 -8.05
N ASP A 180 -10.77 -10.48 -8.84
CA ASP A 180 -9.52 -10.85 -9.46
C ASP A 180 -9.52 -10.49 -10.95
N PHE A 181 -8.44 -9.87 -11.41
CA PHE A 181 -8.24 -9.62 -12.84
C PHE A 181 -6.77 -9.62 -13.23
N SER A 182 -6.53 -9.87 -14.51
CA SER A 182 -5.20 -9.75 -15.12
C SER A 182 -5.14 -8.52 -16.03
N LEU A 183 -4.02 -7.79 -15.99
CA LEU A 183 -3.81 -6.61 -16.81
C LEU A 183 -2.38 -6.59 -17.34
N ASP A 184 -2.22 -6.57 -18.66
CA ASP A 184 -0.91 -6.48 -19.29
C ASP A 184 -0.54 -5.02 -19.53
N VAL A 185 0.68 -4.65 -19.11
CA VAL A 185 1.19 -3.29 -19.16
C VAL A 185 2.59 -3.25 -19.75
N ALA A 186 2.88 -2.19 -20.48
CA ALA A 186 4.22 -1.85 -20.96
C ALA A 186 4.69 -0.54 -20.33
N LEU A 187 5.92 -0.53 -19.82
CA LEU A 187 6.60 0.63 -19.27
C LEU A 187 7.49 1.25 -20.36
N TYR A 188 7.38 2.55 -20.58
CA TYR A 188 8.13 3.28 -21.61
C TYR A 188 9.07 4.31 -21.00
N SER A 189 10.17 4.64 -21.67
CA SER A 189 11.08 5.71 -21.25
C SER A 189 10.56 7.12 -21.49
N ASP A 190 9.45 7.27 -22.21
CA ASP A 190 8.90 8.58 -22.55
C ASP A 190 8.18 9.22 -21.36
N LEU A 191 8.27 10.54 -21.26
CA LEU A 191 7.51 11.31 -20.28
C LEU A 191 6.02 11.34 -20.65
N VAL A 192 5.17 11.35 -19.63
CA VAL A 192 3.73 11.63 -19.82
C VAL A 192 3.48 13.13 -19.92
N PRO A 193 2.40 13.56 -20.62
CA PRO A 193 1.89 14.93 -20.55
C PRO A 193 1.67 15.39 -19.11
N LYS A 194 1.78 16.70 -18.89
CA LYS A 194 1.69 17.30 -17.54
C LYS A 194 0.35 16.97 -16.87
N GLU A 195 -0.73 16.93 -17.62
CA GLU A 195 -2.09 16.65 -17.14
C GLU A 195 -2.19 15.23 -16.55
N LEU A 196 -1.47 14.26 -17.13
CA LEU A 196 -1.37 12.90 -16.60
C LEU A 196 -0.37 12.84 -15.44
N ALA A 197 0.76 13.55 -15.54
CA ALA A 197 1.74 13.61 -14.46
C ALA A 197 1.13 14.12 -13.14
N ASP A 198 0.23 15.11 -13.21
CA ASP A 198 -0.47 15.70 -12.06
C ASP A 198 -1.41 14.72 -11.34
N GLN A 199 -1.79 13.61 -11.98
CA GLN A 199 -2.60 12.56 -11.35
C GLN A 199 -1.78 11.59 -10.48
N MET A 200 -0.45 11.63 -10.58
CA MET A 200 0.45 10.81 -9.77
C MET A 200 0.39 11.23 -8.29
N VAL A 201 0.32 10.24 -7.40
CA VAL A 201 0.24 10.50 -5.94
C VAL A 201 1.54 11.13 -5.43
N ASN A 202 1.41 12.26 -4.75
CA ASN A 202 2.54 13.03 -4.20
C ASN A 202 2.67 13.00 -2.67
N ASP A 203 1.90 12.15 -1.97
CA ASP A 203 1.82 12.13 -0.50
C ASP A 203 3.15 11.91 0.22
N ASN A 204 4.09 11.18 -0.40
CA ASN A 204 5.42 10.98 0.16
C ASN A 204 6.35 12.09 -0.32
N THR A 205 6.44 13.20 0.41
CA THR A 205 7.30 14.34 0.05
C THR A 205 8.78 14.11 0.32
N TRP A 206 9.13 13.05 1.04
CA TRP A 206 10.53 12.73 1.36
C TRP A 206 11.13 11.74 0.36
N GLY A 207 12.26 12.13 -0.22
CA GLY A 207 13.04 11.33 -1.16
C GLY A 207 13.12 11.93 -2.56
N GLU A 208 14.18 11.57 -3.28
CA GLU A 208 14.32 11.87 -4.70
C GLU A 208 13.29 11.06 -5.50
N LYS A 209 12.65 11.74 -6.45
CA LYS A 209 11.66 11.16 -7.36
C LYS A 209 12.08 11.46 -8.78
N THR A 210 11.95 10.47 -9.66
CA THR A 210 12.11 10.72 -11.09
C THR A 210 10.88 11.47 -11.64
N PRO A 211 10.99 12.04 -12.85
CA PRO A 211 9.83 12.42 -13.64
C PRO A 211 8.83 11.26 -13.80
N VAL A 212 7.61 11.60 -14.18
CA VAL A 212 6.57 10.61 -14.49
C VAL A 212 6.72 10.18 -15.94
N TYR A 213 6.96 8.89 -16.12
CA TYR A 213 7.11 8.20 -17.39
C TYR A 213 5.83 7.46 -17.76
N ARG A 214 5.71 7.07 -19.02
CA ARG A 214 4.48 6.49 -19.58
C ARG A 214 4.32 5.01 -19.24
N VAL A 215 3.11 4.62 -18.82
CA VAL A 215 2.69 3.22 -18.76
C VAL A 215 1.44 3.02 -19.61
N LYS A 216 1.50 2.07 -20.55
CA LYS A 216 0.40 1.78 -21.47
C LYS A 216 -0.18 0.40 -21.18
N PRO A 217 -1.50 0.26 -21.04
CA PRO A 217 -2.12 -1.06 -21.06
C PRO A 217 -2.01 -1.66 -22.47
N LEU A 218 -1.55 -2.90 -22.57
CA LEU A 218 -1.43 -3.62 -23.83
C LEU A 218 -2.77 -4.18 -24.31
N GLN A 219 -3.66 -4.47 -23.35
CA GLN A 219 -5.01 -4.97 -23.58
C GLN A 219 -5.93 -4.52 -22.44
N PRO A 220 -7.27 -4.57 -22.62
CA PRO A 220 -8.21 -4.40 -21.52
C PRO A 220 -7.94 -5.38 -20.38
N ALA A 221 -8.15 -4.95 -19.14
CA ALA A 221 -8.07 -5.82 -17.98
C ALA A 221 -9.09 -6.96 -18.11
N ARG A 222 -8.64 -8.19 -17.89
CA ARG A 222 -9.42 -9.42 -18.03
C ARG A 222 -9.91 -9.87 -16.67
N LEU A 223 -11.22 -9.87 -16.51
CA LEU A 223 -11.91 -10.25 -15.30
C LEU A 223 -12.51 -11.64 -15.45
N ARG A 224 -12.63 -12.38 -14.34
CA ARG A 224 -13.23 -13.73 -14.32
C ARG A 224 -12.63 -14.63 -15.41
N SER A 225 -11.30 -14.71 -15.48
CA SER A 225 -10.61 -15.48 -16.53
C SER A 225 -10.90 -15.02 -17.98
N GLY A 226 -11.28 -13.76 -18.19
CA GLY A 226 -11.43 -13.15 -19.51
C GLY A 226 -12.85 -13.12 -20.07
N PHE A 227 -13.86 -13.60 -19.32
CA PHE A 227 -15.26 -13.43 -19.69
C PHE A 227 -15.67 -11.96 -19.72
N ASP A 228 -15.13 -11.19 -18.78
CA ASP A 228 -15.42 -9.78 -18.61
C ASP A 228 -14.17 -8.94 -18.90
N LYS A 229 -14.36 -7.72 -19.40
CA LYS A 229 -13.26 -6.80 -19.76
C LYS A 229 -13.50 -5.43 -19.14
N MET A 230 -12.46 -4.86 -18.53
CA MET A 230 -12.44 -3.48 -18.06
C MET A 230 -11.43 -2.70 -18.88
N LYS A 231 -11.89 -1.62 -19.51
CA LYS A 231 -11.01 -0.76 -20.29
C LYS A 231 -10.10 0.02 -19.34
N CYS A 232 -8.81 -0.03 -19.64
CA CYS A 232 -7.78 0.75 -18.97
C CYS A 232 -7.21 1.75 -19.96
N GLN A 233 -6.87 2.94 -19.47
CA GLN A 233 -6.28 3.99 -20.28
C GLN A 233 -4.78 4.12 -19.96
N GLU A 234 -4.07 4.90 -20.77
CA GLU A 234 -2.68 5.24 -20.50
C GLU A 234 -2.54 5.96 -19.17
N GLY A 235 -1.51 5.60 -18.41
CA GLY A 235 -1.20 6.18 -17.13
C GLY A 235 0.27 6.58 -17.01
N GLY A 236 0.70 6.83 -15.78
CA GLY A 236 2.07 7.22 -15.49
C GLY A 236 2.74 6.32 -14.45
N TYR A 237 4.06 6.19 -14.52
CA TYR A 237 4.90 5.60 -13.48
C TYR A 237 6.06 6.52 -13.12
N ARG A 238 6.58 6.38 -11.90
CA ARG A 238 7.84 7.00 -11.48
C ARG A 238 8.62 6.09 -10.56
N LEU A 239 9.88 6.44 -10.35
CA LEU A 239 10.77 5.78 -9.43
C LEU A 239 11.02 6.70 -8.22
N ASP A 240 10.81 6.16 -7.03
CA ASP A 240 11.06 6.82 -5.76
C ASP A 240 12.34 6.28 -5.11
N ASN A 241 12.95 7.07 -4.24
CA ASN A 241 14.02 6.67 -3.31
C ASN A 241 15.21 6.00 -4.04
N LYS A 242 15.88 6.74 -4.94
CA LYS A 242 17.01 6.22 -5.75
C LYS A 242 16.65 4.95 -6.52
N SER A 243 15.46 4.92 -7.11
CA SER A 243 14.99 3.79 -7.93
C SER A 243 14.82 2.47 -7.20
N THR A 244 14.41 2.53 -5.93
CA THR A 244 14.11 1.34 -5.12
C THR A 244 12.64 0.94 -5.15
N THR A 245 11.74 1.89 -5.40
CA THR A 245 10.29 1.64 -5.47
C THR A 245 9.72 2.26 -6.73
N ILE A 246 9.03 1.45 -7.54
CA ILE A 246 8.20 1.95 -8.63
C ILE A 246 6.81 2.26 -8.08
N ARG A 247 6.27 3.41 -8.48
CA ARG A 247 4.86 3.74 -8.28
C ARG A 247 4.26 4.03 -9.64
N PHE A 248 3.10 3.46 -9.91
CA PHE A 248 2.39 3.75 -11.15
C PHE A 248 0.90 3.80 -10.92
N PHE A 249 0.20 4.46 -11.83
CA PHE A 249 -1.25 4.52 -11.81
C PHE A 249 -1.80 4.24 -13.20
N LEU A 250 -3.02 3.70 -13.24
CA LEU A 250 -3.76 3.44 -14.46
C LEU A 250 -5.20 3.93 -14.28
N PRO A 251 -5.67 4.84 -15.14
CA PRO A 251 -7.08 5.17 -15.20
C PRO A 251 -7.87 3.97 -15.72
N VAL A 252 -9.00 3.69 -15.07
CA VAL A 252 -9.93 2.61 -15.41
C VAL A 252 -11.33 3.18 -15.59
N ASP A 253 -12.05 2.66 -16.58
CA ASP A 253 -13.44 3.07 -16.83
C ASP A 253 -14.42 2.48 -15.79
N GLY A 254 -13.92 1.57 -14.94
CA GLY A 254 -14.70 0.82 -13.97
C GLY A 254 -15.49 -0.32 -14.61
N ILE A 255 -16.23 -1.05 -13.78
CA ILE A 255 -17.09 -2.16 -14.14
C ILE A 255 -18.49 -1.80 -13.67
N GLY A 256 -19.46 -1.70 -14.58
CA GLY A 256 -20.84 -1.34 -14.24
C GLY A 256 -21.11 0.17 -14.11
N SER A 257 -20.30 1.03 -14.74
CA SER A 257 -20.59 2.46 -14.91
C SER A 257 -21.70 2.66 -15.95
N ALA A 258 -22.58 3.63 -15.71
CA ALA A 258 -23.90 3.85 -16.32
C ALA A 258 -23.97 4.10 -17.84
N ALA A 259 -22.92 3.85 -18.61
CA ALA A 259 -22.99 3.76 -20.07
C ALA A 259 -23.56 2.41 -20.56
N TYR A 260 -23.75 1.44 -19.65
CA TYR A 260 -24.37 0.14 -19.92
C TYR A 260 -25.49 -0.12 -18.89
N ASP A 261 -26.62 0.57 -19.05
CA ASP A 261 -27.84 0.41 -18.24
C ASP A 261 -28.46 -1.02 -18.32
N VAL A 262 -27.93 -1.89 -19.18
CA VAL A 262 -28.44 -3.24 -19.43
C VAL A 262 -27.77 -4.32 -18.56
N ALA A 263 -26.62 -4.04 -17.91
CA ALA A 263 -25.78 -5.09 -17.31
C ALA A 263 -25.74 -5.13 -15.76
N LYS A 264 -26.65 -4.43 -15.06
CA LYS A 264 -26.76 -4.53 -13.59
C LYS A 264 -27.04 -5.97 -13.10
N SER A 265 -27.56 -6.85 -13.96
CA SER A 265 -27.86 -8.24 -13.62
C SER A 265 -26.70 -9.22 -13.87
N THR A 266 -25.73 -8.91 -14.74
CA THR A 266 -24.71 -9.87 -15.18
C THR A 266 -23.43 -9.84 -14.34
N TYR A 267 -23.10 -8.69 -13.76
CA TYR A 267 -21.85 -8.51 -13.02
C TYR A 267 -21.93 -8.96 -11.55
N GLY A 268 -23.11 -9.36 -11.06
CA GLY A 268 -23.33 -9.63 -9.63
C GLY A 268 -22.97 -8.40 -8.78
N ASP A 269 -22.81 -8.55 -7.47
CA ASP A 269 -22.47 -7.43 -6.57
C ASP A 269 -20.95 -7.15 -6.54
N VAL A 270 -20.28 -7.31 -7.69
CA VAL A 270 -18.85 -7.05 -7.90
C VAL A 270 -18.69 -5.82 -8.77
N TRP A 271 -18.23 -4.71 -8.18
CA TRP A 271 -18.17 -3.41 -8.85
C TRP A 271 -16.87 -2.67 -8.55
N ILE A 272 -16.27 -2.09 -9.60
CA ILE A 272 -15.10 -1.22 -9.55
C ILE A 272 -15.53 0.14 -10.13
N PRO A 273 -15.42 1.26 -9.39
CA PRO A 273 -15.72 2.58 -9.94
C PRO A 273 -14.75 2.95 -11.04
N SER A 274 -15.18 3.86 -11.91
CA SER A 274 -14.24 4.61 -12.73
C SER A 274 -13.30 5.44 -11.86
N GLY A 275 -12.02 5.54 -12.25
CA GLY A 275 -11.02 6.26 -11.48
C GLY A 275 -9.62 5.75 -11.71
N ASN A 276 -8.70 6.08 -10.81
CA ASN A 276 -7.30 5.66 -10.91
C ASN A 276 -7.00 4.54 -9.92
N LEU A 277 -6.45 3.44 -10.43
CA LEU A 277 -5.80 2.41 -9.63
C LEU A 277 -4.31 2.76 -9.49
N TYR A 278 -3.81 2.74 -8.26
CA TYR A 278 -2.43 3.07 -7.93
C TYR A 278 -1.71 1.83 -7.41
N PHE A 279 -0.52 1.59 -7.93
CA PHE A 279 0.30 0.42 -7.68
C PHE A 279 1.65 0.85 -7.13
N SER A 280 2.17 0.12 -6.16
CA SER A 280 3.50 0.36 -5.61
C SER A 280 4.23 -0.96 -5.43
N LEU A 281 5.48 -1.05 -5.88
CA LEU A 281 6.27 -2.27 -5.74
C LEU A 281 7.76 -1.95 -5.69
N PRO A 282 8.57 -2.71 -4.95
CA PRO A 282 10.02 -2.57 -5.05
C PRO A 282 10.51 -2.87 -6.47
N CYS A 283 11.48 -2.08 -6.94
CA CYS A 283 12.21 -2.30 -8.18
C CYS A 283 13.71 -2.29 -7.90
N PHE A 284 14.45 -3.18 -8.55
CA PHE A 284 15.89 -3.32 -8.30
C PHE A 284 16.69 -2.60 -9.40
N GLY A 285 16.89 -1.30 -9.19
CA GLY A 285 17.72 -0.42 -10.03
C GLY A 285 17.06 0.04 -11.34
N SER A 286 16.17 -0.76 -11.92
CA SER A 286 15.51 -0.45 -13.20
C SER A 286 14.05 -0.92 -13.24
N PRO A 287 13.15 -0.24 -13.99
CA PRO A 287 11.80 -0.72 -14.30
C PRO A 287 11.79 -2.11 -14.99
N LYS A 288 12.92 -2.55 -15.56
CA LYS A 288 13.14 -3.90 -16.11
C LYS A 288 13.11 -5.02 -15.07
N ASN A 289 13.30 -4.68 -13.80
CA ASN A 289 13.47 -5.63 -12.70
C ASN A 289 12.50 -5.32 -11.56
N LEU A 290 11.20 -5.47 -11.84
CA LEU A 290 10.17 -5.41 -10.81
C LEU A 290 10.27 -6.62 -9.87
N SER A 291 10.03 -6.38 -8.58
CA SER A 291 9.94 -7.46 -7.59
C SER A 291 8.82 -8.44 -7.96
N THR A 292 9.02 -9.72 -7.65
CA THR A 292 7.99 -10.76 -7.83
C THR A 292 7.06 -10.90 -6.63
N ARG A 293 7.33 -10.14 -5.55
CA ARG A 293 6.49 -10.07 -4.35
C ARG A 293 5.19 -9.34 -4.65
N GLU A 294 4.22 -9.52 -3.77
CA GLU A 294 2.97 -8.77 -3.83
C GLU A 294 3.21 -7.32 -3.42
N GLY A 295 2.60 -6.40 -4.17
CA GLY A 295 2.52 -4.98 -3.84
C GLY A 295 1.07 -4.58 -3.54
N PRO A 296 0.84 -3.45 -2.85
CA PRO A 296 -0.50 -2.95 -2.61
C PRO A 296 -1.12 -2.34 -3.87
N VAL A 297 -2.43 -2.55 -4.02
CA VAL A 297 -3.28 -1.76 -4.91
C VAL A 297 -4.00 -0.74 -4.05
N THR A 298 -3.95 0.51 -4.48
CA THR A 298 -4.51 1.64 -3.74
C THR A 298 -5.41 2.49 -4.63
N VAL A 299 -6.35 3.18 -4.00
CA VAL A 299 -7.24 4.14 -4.64
C VAL A 299 -7.21 5.43 -3.83
N ARG A 300 -7.67 6.52 -4.45
CA ARG A 300 -7.69 7.84 -3.81
C ARG A 300 -9.13 8.28 -3.57
N GLU A 301 -9.55 8.20 -2.31
CA GLU A 301 -10.93 8.50 -1.90
C GLU A 301 -10.98 9.72 -0.99
N MET A 302 -12.12 10.43 -1.01
CA MET A 302 -12.36 11.54 -0.10
C MET A 302 -12.75 11.00 1.27
N GLY A 303 -11.87 11.22 2.24
CA GLY A 303 -12.09 10.85 3.62
C GLY A 303 -12.90 11.82 4.44
N TRP A 304 -13.65 11.25 5.37
CA TRP A 304 -14.35 11.94 6.45
C TRP A 304 -13.68 11.64 7.79
N HIS A 305 -12.37 11.90 7.88
CA HIS A 305 -11.71 11.85 9.17
C HIS A 305 -11.74 13.25 9.80
N THR A 306 -12.22 13.33 11.05
CA THR A 306 -12.21 14.54 11.91
C THR A 306 -12.92 15.80 11.40
N GLY A 307 -13.87 15.67 10.46
CA GLY A 307 -14.68 16.80 9.96
C GLY A 307 -14.03 17.60 8.82
N TRP A 308 -12.85 17.19 8.34
CA TRP A 308 -12.16 17.82 7.21
C TRP A 308 -12.13 16.86 6.01
N ARG A 309 -12.59 17.33 4.84
CA ARG A 309 -12.54 16.55 3.61
C ARG A 309 -11.13 16.56 3.03
N ARG A 310 -10.45 15.41 3.03
CA ARG A 310 -9.12 15.23 2.40
C ARG A 310 -9.12 14.00 1.51
N LYS A 311 -8.38 14.06 0.40
CA LYS A 311 -8.17 12.90 -0.49
C LYS A 311 -7.07 12.03 0.11
N GLU A 312 -7.39 10.79 0.45
CA GLU A 312 -6.50 9.85 1.12
C GLU A 312 -6.27 8.60 0.28
N SER A 313 -5.10 7.98 0.44
CA SER A 313 -4.77 6.71 -0.21
C SER A 313 -5.31 5.56 0.62
N ARG A 314 -6.09 4.68 0.00
CA ARG A 314 -6.69 3.50 0.64
C ARG A 314 -6.23 2.24 -0.06
N ILE A 315 -5.76 1.26 0.69
CA ILE A 315 -5.40 -0.06 0.16
C ILE A 315 -6.69 -0.82 -0.08
N VAL A 316 -6.92 -1.23 -1.32
CA VAL A 316 -8.11 -1.99 -1.75
C VAL A 316 -7.77 -3.45 -2.04
N GLY A 317 -6.49 -3.79 -2.06
CA GLY A 317 -6.05 -5.13 -2.44
C GLY A 317 -4.56 -5.23 -2.66
N THR A 318 -4.18 -6.29 -3.34
CA THR A 318 -2.81 -6.64 -3.65
C THR A 318 -2.66 -6.94 -5.13
N PHE A 319 -1.45 -6.79 -5.65
CA PHE A 319 -1.13 -7.22 -7.00
C PHE A 319 0.23 -7.89 -7.05
N ARG A 320 0.43 -8.71 -8.06
CA ARG A 320 1.72 -9.31 -8.40
C ARG A 320 2.09 -8.97 -9.84
N ALA A 321 3.29 -8.46 -10.04
CA ALA A 321 3.84 -8.25 -11.38
C ALA A 321 4.65 -9.47 -11.83
N VAL A 322 4.33 -10.00 -13.00
CA VAL A 322 5.08 -11.09 -13.65
C VAL A 322 5.47 -10.63 -15.04
N ARG A 323 6.72 -10.83 -15.47
CA ARG A 323 7.13 -10.50 -16.84
C ARG A 323 6.20 -11.17 -17.85
N LEU A 324 5.80 -10.43 -18.88
CA LEU A 324 4.76 -10.88 -19.82
C LEU A 324 5.11 -12.21 -20.48
N ALA A 325 6.35 -12.38 -20.96
CA ALA A 325 6.85 -13.62 -21.54
C ALA A 325 6.75 -14.83 -20.59
N ASN A 326 6.87 -14.63 -19.27
CA ASN A 326 6.71 -15.70 -18.27
C ASN A 326 5.24 -15.94 -17.94
N ALA A 327 4.41 -14.90 -17.98
CA ALA A 327 2.98 -15.00 -17.74
C ALA A 327 2.29 -15.79 -18.86
N GLN A 328 2.59 -15.48 -20.12
CA GLN A 328 2.05 -16.17 -21.30
C GLN A 328 2.38 -17.67 -21.33
N LYS A 329 3.53 -18.08 -20.79
CA LYS A 329 3.89 -19.51 -20.65
C LYS A 329 2.99 -20.26 -19.67
N LYS A 330 2.48 -19.58 -18.64
CA LYS A 330 1.64 -20.18 -17.60
C LYS A 330 0.16 -20.06 -17.88
N ASP A 331 -0.22 -18.93 -18.47
CA ASP A 331 -1.56 -18.50 -18.75
C ASP A 331 -1.64 -18.22 -20.25
N LYS A 332 -2.26 -19.14 -21.01
CA LYS A 332 -2.31 -19.11 -22.48
C LYS A 332 -3.13 -17.93 -23.02
N TYR A 333 -3.92 -17.27 -22.16
CA TYR A 333 -4.69 -16.09 -22.52
C TYR A 333 -3.79 -14.86 -22.57
#